data_AF-A0A0W0TH08-F1
#
_entry.id   AF-A0A0W0TH08-F1
#
_cell.length_a   1.000
_cell.length_b   1.000
_cell.length_c   1.000
_cell.angle_alpha   90.00
_cell.angle_beta   90.00
_cell.angle_gamma   90.00
#
_symmetry.space_group_name_H-M   'P 1'
#
loop_
_entity.id
_entity.type
_entity.pdbx_description
1 polymer ?
#
loop_
_entity_poly.entity_id
_entity_poly.type
_entity_poly.pdbx_seq_one_letter_code
_entity_poly.pdbx_strand_id
1 'polypeptide(L)'
;MPVLAKTPENISKVLGHYANLLDNWNGEHALSPDRSAIRNANYFWDLIQESDVDLPSVHLTEDGEINFLWEFDDNPIYLDIGFIGDGFSVYAVDIDEKEIIEEKEYFDKDVIECLLNILKLKVHLR
;
A
#
# COMPACT_ATOMS: atom_id res chain seq x y z
N MET A 1 1.09 -20.15 2.26
CA MET A 1 1.65 -18.78 2.13
C MET A 1 2.14 -18.38 3.51
N PRO A 2 3.44 -18.13 3.73
CA PRO A 2 3.86 -17.55 4.99
C PRO A 2 3.37 -16.10 5.01
N VAL A 3 2.38 -15.84 5.85
CA VAL A 3 1.98 -14.49 6.23
C VAL A 3 3.19 -13.88 6.94
N LEU A 4 3.90 -12.96 6.29
CA LEU A 4 4.88 -12.14 7.01
C LEU A 4 4.10 -11.30 8.01
N ALA A 5 4.43 -11.54 9.28
CA ALA A 5 3.59 -11.29 10.44
C ALA A 5 3.30 -9.80 10.66
N LYS A 6 2.22 -9.55 11.42
CA LYS A 6 1.77 -8.31 12.09
C LYS A 6 2.86 -7.60 12.91
N THR A 7 3.95 -7.22 12.27
CA THR A 7 5.04 -6.43 12.84
C THR A 7 5.38 -5.39 11.79
N PRO A 8 5.53 -4.11 12.14
CA PRO A 8 6.16 -3.15 11.25
C PRO A 8 7.63 -3.54 11.16
N GLU A 9 7.92 -4.57 10.36
CA GLU A 9 9.20 -4.73 9.73
C GLU A 9 9.54 -3.37 9.12
N ASN A 10 10.80 -2.96 9.20
CA ASN A 10 11.24 -1.71 8.63
C ASN A 10 10.80 -1.69 7.16
N ILE A 11 9.71 -0.97 6.83
CA ILE A 11 9.07 -1.02 5.52
C ILE A 11 10.08 -0.64 4.43
N SER A 12 11.03 0.25 4.74
CA SER A 12 12.16 0.55 3.85
C SER A 12 13.03 -0.67 3.52
N LYS A 13 13.22 -1.62 4.46
CA LYS A 13 13.89 -2.90 4.18
C LYS A 13 13.03 -3.81 3.30
N VAL A 14 11.72 -3.84 3.52
CA VAL A 14 10.77 -4.63 2.70
C VAL A 14 10.78 -4.12 1.26
N LEU A 15 10.61 -2.81 1.06
CA LEU A 15 10.69 -2.17 -0.25
C LEU A 15 12.08 -2.36 -0.89
N GLY A 16 13.14 -2.29 -0.09
CA GLY A 16 14.50 -2.60 -0.53
C GLY A 16 14.65 -4.06 -0.99
N HIS A 17 13.98 -5.00 -0.33
CA HIS A 17 13.94 -6.40 -0.78
C HIS A 17 13.18 -6.55 -2.09
N TYR A 18 11.99 -5.95 -2.20
CA TYR A 18 11.16 -5.97 -3.41
C TYR A 18 11.89 -5.41 -4.63
N ALA A 19 12.65 -4.33 -4.46
CA ALA A 19 13.45 -3.71 -5.53
C ALA A 19 14.54 -4.63 -6.13
N ASN A 20 14.89 -5.72 -5.44
CA ASN A 20 15.92 -6.68 -5.86
C ASN A 20 15.34 -8.04 -6.29
N LEU A 21 14.02 -8.20 -6.27
CA LEU A 21 13.38 -9.41 -6.76
C LEU A 21 13.54 -9.53 -8.28
N LEU A 22 13.62 -10.76 -8.74
CA LEU A 22 13.58 -11.10 -10.16
C LEU A 22 12.21 -11.70 -10.47
N ASP A 23 11.82 -11.67 -11.74
CA ASP A 23 10.64 -12.40 -12.19
C ASP A 23 10.73 -13.88 -11.77
N ASN A 24 9.56 -14.43 -11.47
CA ASN A 24 9.31 -15.74 -10.88
C ASN A 24 9.72 -15.88 -9.40
N TRP A 25 9.73 -14.77 -8.65
CA TRP A 25 10.09 -14.76 -7.22
C TRP A 25 9.17 -15.59 -6.32
N ASN A 26 7.90 -15.80 -6.71
CA ASN A 26 6.92 -16.60 -5.99
C ASN A 26 6.54 -17.93 -6.71
N GLY A 27 7.33 -18.36 -7.68
CA GLY A 27 6.98 -19.44 -8.61
C GLY A 27 6.77 -18.92 -10.02
N GLU A 28 6.21 -19.74 -10.91
CA GLU A 28 6.02 -19.35 -12.32
C GLU A 28 5.04 -18.17 -12.44
N HIS A 29 5.36 -17.21 -13.30
CA HIS A 29 4.55 -16.04 -13.70
C HIS A 29 4.58 -14.80 -12.80
N ALA A 30 5.12 -14.88 -11.58
CA ALA A 30 5.25 -13.70 -10.73
C ALA A 30 6.17 -12.65 -11.38
N LEU A 31 5.75 -11.40 -11.48
CA LEU A 31 6.53 -10.30 -12.01
C LEU A 31 7.26 -9.58 -10.87
N SER A 32 8.50 -9.18 -11.14
CA SER A 32 9.18 -8.22 -10.27
C SER A 32 8.53 -6.84 -10.40
N PRO A 33 8.42 -6.07 -9.31
CA PRO A 33 7.91 -4.71 -9.38
C PRO A 33 8.86 -3.84 -10.19
N ASP A 34 8.33 -2.99 -11.05
CA ASP A 34 9.17 -2.10 -11.82
C ASP A 34 9.75 -0.95 -10.97
N ARG A 35 10.70 -0.21 -11.56
CA ARG A 35 11.38 0.88 -10.86
C ARG A 35 10.45 2.04 -10.51
N SER A 36 9.40 2.28 -11.29
CA SER A 36 8.45 3.35 -11.03
C SER A 36 7.54 2.99 -9.86
N ALA A 37 7.04 1.76 -9.80
CA ALA A 37 6.28 1.23 -8.67
C ALA A 37 7.09 1.31 -7.37
N ILE A 38 8.35 0.85 -7.37
CA ILE A 38 9.24 0.95 -6.21
C ILE A 38 9.47 2.41 -5.79
N ARG A 39 9.71 3.31 -6.75
CA ARG A 39 9.92 4.75 -6.48
C ARG A 39 8.67 5.35 -5.83
N ASN A 40 7.51 5.10 -6.40
CA ASN A 40 6.22 5.63 -5.92
C ASN A 40 5.89 5.07 -4.53
N ALA A 41 6.10 3.78 -4.30
CA ALA A 41 5.92 3.14 -2.99
C ALA A 41 6.86 3.73 -1.91
N ASN A 42 8.15 3.97 -2.23
CA ASN A 42 9.07 4.63 -1.29
C ASN A 42 8.63 6.07 -0.99
N TYR A 43 8.21 6.82 -2.01
CA TYR A 43 7.73 8.19 -1.81
C TYR A 43 6.46 8.22 -0.94
N PHE A 44 5.53 7.30 -1.18
CA PHE A 44 4.34 7.18 -0.34
C PHE A 44 4.69 6.79 1.09
N TRP A 45 5.66 5.89 1.28
CA TRP A 45 6.16 5.54 2.61
C TRP A 45 6.71 6.76 3.35
N ASP A 46 7.49 7.62 2.68
CA ASP A 46 7.99 8.86 3.29
C ASP A 46 6.82 9.76 3.75
N LEU A 47 5.75 9.87 2.95
CA LEU A 47 4.55 10.63 3.33
C LEU A 47 3.80 9.98 4.52
N ILE A 48 3.74 8.65 4.58
CA ILE A 48 3.19 7.92 5.75
C ILE A 48 4.00 8.24 7.00
N GLN A 49 5.34 8.22 6.92
CA GLN A 49 6.20 8.52 8.07
C GLN A 49 6.08 9.96 8.57
N GLU A 50 5.76 10.90 7.68
CA GLU A 50 5.47 12.29 8.02
C GLU A 50 4.04 12.51 8.54
N SER A 51 3.17 11.49 8.45
CA SER A 51 1.78 11.57 8.88
C SER A 51 1.49 10.81 10.18
N ASP A 52 0.52 11.31 10.93
CA ASP A 52 0.05 10.71 12.18
C ASP A 52 -1.05 9.65 11.91
N VAL A 53 -0.68 8.60 11.17
CA VAL A 53 -1.54 7.46 10.84
C VAL A 53 -0.94 6.17 11.38
N ASP A 54 -1.79 5.17 11.65
CA ASP A 54 -1.34 3.82 11.95
C ASP A 54 -0.49 3.29 10.78
N LEU A 55 0.50 2.44 11.08
CA LEU A 55 1.34 1.88 10.02
C LEU A 55 0.60 0.79 9.24
N PRO A 56 0.64 0.82 7.90
CA PRO A 56 0.06 -0.23 7.09
C PRO A 56 0.93 -1.50 7.14
N SER A 57 0.32 -2.61 6.73
CA SER A 57 1.07 -3.76 6.22
C SER A 57 1.43 -3.53 4.75
N VAL A 58 2.56 -4.06 4.29
CA VAL A 58 3.03 -3.86 2.91
C VAL A 58 3.20 -5.20 2.21
N HIS A 59 2.53 -5.36 1.06
CA HIS A 59 2.47 -6.61 0.31
C HIS A 59 2.93 -6.40 -1.13
N LEU A 60 3.42 -7.46 -1.75
CA LEU A 60 3.75 -7.50 -3.18
C LEU A 60 2.87 -8.56 -3.84
N THR A 61 2.16 -8.18 -4.90
CA THR A 61 1.31 -9.07 -5.68
C THR A 61 2.09 -9.74 -6.82
N GLU A 62 1.51 -10.77 -7.42
CA GLU A 62 2.17 -11.53 -8.49
C GLU A 62 2.32 -10.76 -9.80
N ASP A 63 1.59 -9.67 -10.01
CA ASP A 63 1.74 -8.79 -11.18
C ASP A 63 2.72 -7.63 -10.94
N GLY A 64 3.37 -7.58 -9.76
CA GLY A 64 4.38 -6.58 -9.42
C GLY A 64 3.81 -5.29 -8.81
N GLU A 65 2.54 -5.28 -8.39
CA GLU A 65 1.94 -4.18 -7.64
C GLU A 65 2.37 -4.24 -6.15
N ILE A 66 2.70 -3.07 -5.59
CA ILE A 66 3.07 -2.93 -4.18
C ILE A 66 1.91 -2.28 -3.43
N ASN A 67 1.35 -2.99 -2.46
CA ASN A 67 0.14 -2.60 -1.74
C ASN A 67 0.44 -2.18 -0.32
N PHE A 68 -0.13 -1.06 0.11
CA PHE A 68 -0.14 -0.58 1.49
C PHE A 68 -1.55 -0.77 2.05
N LEU A 69 -1.66 -1.68 3.00
CA LEU A 69 -2.93 -2.17 3.52
C LEU A 69 -3.15 -1.77 4.99
N TRP A 70 -4.26 -1.07 5.24
CA TRP A 70 -4.85 -0.87 6.55
C TRP A 70 -6.08 -1.77 6.70
N GLU A 71 -5.97 -2.75 7.59
CA GLU A 71 -7.07 -3.57 8.07
C GLU A 71 -7.22 -3.37 9.58
N PHE A 72 -8.46 -3.34 10.06
CA PHE A 72 -8.73 -3.14 11.48
C PHE A 72 -9.52 -4.32 12.05
N ASP A 73 -8.91 -5.04 13.01
CA ASP A 73 -9.43 -6.32 13.53
C ASP A 73 -10.91 -6.25 14.01
N ASP A 74 -11.38 -5.09 14.47
CA ASP A 74 -12.74 -4.91 15.04
C ASP A 74 -13.71 -4.09 14.16
N ASN A 75 -13.33 -3.73 12.92
CA ASN A 75 -14.17 -2.87 12.06
C ASN A 75 -14.04 -3.26 10.58
N PRO A 76 -15.14 -3.32 9.80
CA PRO A 76 -15.09 -3.58 8.35
C PRO A 76 -14.36 -2.52 7.51
N ILE A 77 -13.74 -1.51 8.14
CA ILE A 77 -12.90 -0.55 7.42
C ILE A 77 -11.67 -1.25 6.85
N TYR A 78 -11.53 -1.14 5.54
CA TYR A 78 -10.41 -1.64 4.76
C TYR A 78 -9.90 -0.51 3.87
N LEU A 79 -8.58 -0.36 3.75
CA LEU A 79 -7.97 0.50 2.74
C LEU A 79 -6.73 -0.17 2.19
N ASP A 80 -6.70 -0.33 0.87
CA ASP A 80 -5.53 -0.78 0.11
C ASP A 80 -5.18 0.30 -0.92
N ILE A 81 -3.91 0.71 -0.91
CA ILE A 81 -3.34 1.63 -1.88
C ILE A 81 -2.20 0.88 -2.58
N GLY A 82 -2.40 0.59 -3.86
CA GLY A 82 -1.46 -0.15 -4.69
C GLY A 82 -0.68 0.72 -5.65
N PHE A 83 0.58 0.36 -5.93
CA PHE A 83 1.44 1.04 -6.89
C PHE A 83 1.95 0.06 -7.94
N ILE A 84 1.60 0.32 -9.21
CA ILE A 84 2.05 -0.42 -10.39
C ILE A 84 2.38 0.56 -11.52
N GLY A 85 3.52 0.37 -12.20
CA GLY A 85 3.97 1.34 -13.19
C GLY A 85 4.19 2.73 -12.60
N ASP A 86 3.78 3.75 -13.35
CA ASP A 86 3.81 5.14 -12.89
C ASP A 86 2.56 5.52 -12.08
N GLY A 87 1.56 4.65 -12.00
CA GLY A 87 0.25 4.92 -11.43
C GLY A 87 0.05 4.46 -9.99
N PHE A 88 -1.21 4.51 -9.56
CA PHE A 88 -1.67 3.92 -8.30
C PHE A 88 -3.15 3.54 -8.36
N SER A 89 -3.54 2.61 -7.49
CA SER A 89 -4.91 2.15 -7.28
C SER A 89 -5.31 2.39 -5.83
N VAL A 90 -6.61 2.54 -5.59
CA VAL A 90 -7.19 2.64 -4.25
C VAL A 90 -8.41 1.75 -4.22
N TYR A 91 -8.45 0.84 -3.25
CA TYR A 91 -9.65 0.12 -2.86
C TYR A 91 -9.93 0.38 -1.38
N ALA A 92 -11.12 0.91 -1.09
CA ALA A 92 -11.51 1.24 0.28
C ALA A 92 -12.92 0.72 0.58
N VAL A 93 -13.11 0.26 1.81
CA VAL A 93 -14.42 -0.11 2.37
C VAL A 93 -14.62 0.69 3.63
N ASP A 94 -15.78 1.34 3.78
CA ASP A 94 -16.14 2.07 4.99
C ASP A 94 -16.94 1.23 6.00
N ILE A 95 -17.37 1.86 7.10
CA ILE A 95 -18.08 1.18 8.18
C ILE A 95 -19.48 0.71 7.77
N ASP A 96 -20.05 1.30 6.71
CA ASP A 96 -21.34 0.95 6.15
C ASP A 96 -21.19 -0.07 4.99
N GLU A 97 -20.02 -0.71 4.88
CA GLU A 97 -19.63 -1.66 3.82
C GLU A 97 -19.68 -1.05 2.42
N LYS A 98 -19.59 0.28 2.30
CA LYS A 98 -19.58 0.94 1.00
C LYS A 98 -18.17 0.90 0.42
N GLU A 99 -18.08 0.37 -0.80
CA GLU A 99 -16.84 0.25 -1.54
C GLU A 99 -16.54 1.51 -2.37
N ILE A 100 -15.25 1.85 -2.45
CA ILE A 100 -14.68 2.87 -3.33
C ILE A 100 -13.51 2.22 -4.06
N ILE A 101 -13.50 2.36 -5.38
CA ILE A 101 -12.42 1.91 -6.26
C ILE A 101 -11.99 3.09 -7.12
N GLU A 102 -10.71 3.42 -7.09
CA GLU A 102 -10.12 4.46 -7.92
C GLU A 102 -8.79 3.99 -8.52
N GLU A 103 -8.55 4.33 -9.77
CA GLU A 103 -7.30 4.03 -10.47
C GLU A 103 -6.80 5.30 -11.16
N LYS A 104 -5.48 5.51 -11.11
CA LYS A 104 -4.78 6.58 -11.81
C LYS A 104 -3.59 6.02 -12.57
N GLU A 105 -3.43 6.49 -13.80
CA GLU A 105 -2.26 6.15 -14.64
C GLU A 105 -0.95 6.78 -14.15
N TYR A 106 -1.03 7.79 -13.27
CA TYR A 106 0.12 8.53 -12.75
C TYR A 106 -0.01 8.80 -11.26
N PHE A 107 1.12 8.83 -10.56
CA PHE A 107 1.20 9.24 -9.17
C PHE A 107 0.72 10.69 -9.02
N ASP A 108 -0.29 10.90 -8.17
CA ASP A 108 -0.85 12.21 -7.85
C ASP A 108 -0.70 12.48 -6.36
N LYS A 109 0.23 13.38 -6.03
CA LYS A 109 0.57 13.72 -4.66
C LYS A 109 -0.64 14.30 -3.90
N ASP A 110 -1.44 15.14 -4.53
CA ASP A 110 -2.53 15.85 -3.86
C ASP A 110 -3.64 14.85 -3.45
N VAL A 111 -3.91 13.87 -4.32
CA VAL A 111 -4.85 12.78 -4.02
C VAL A 111 -4.32 11.93 -2.86
N ILE A 112 -3.05 11.56 -2.90
CA ILE A 112 -2.41 10.74 -1.87
C ILE A 112 -2.41 11.44 -0.50
N GLU A 113 -2.05 12.73 -0.44
CA GLU A 113 -2.12 13.51 0.80
C GLU A 113 -3.56 13.64 1.32
N CYS A 114 -4.53 13.77 0.42
CA CYS A 114 -5.96 13.76 0.78
C CYS A 114 -6.36 12.44 1.45
N LEU A 115 -5.96 11.29 0.89
CA LEU A 115 -6.23 9.96 1.45
C LEU A 115 -5.60 9.78 2.84
N LEU A 116 -4.33 10.20 3.02
CA LEU A 116 -3.66 10.16 4.32
C LEU A 116 -4.39 11.01 5.37
N ASN A 117 -4.92 12.18 4.99
CA ASN A 117 -5.68 13.01 5.91
C ASN A 117 -7.02 12.37 6.32
N ILE A 118 -7.67 11.62 5.42
CA ILE A 118 -8.87 10.84 5.76
C ILE A 118 -8.53 9.74 6.78
N LEU A 119 -7.41 9.05 6.61
CA LEU A 119 -6.94 8.03 7.56
C LEU A 119 -6.70 8.61 8.95
N LYS A 120 -6.03 9.76 9.06
CA LYS A 120 -5.77 10.45 10.35
C LYS A 120 -7.06 10.69 11.13
N LEU A 121 -8.11 11.18 10.45
CA LEU A 121 -9.38 11.52 11.09
C LEU A 121 -10.09 10.29 11.68
N LYS A 122 -9.94 9.11 11.06
CA LYS A 122 -10.55 7.88 11.58
C LYS A 122 -9.81 7.30 12.79
N VAL A 123 -8.49 7.47 12.87
CA VAL A 123 -7.69 7.06 14.05
C VAL A 123 -8.09 7.86 15.29
N HIS A 124 -8.39 9.15 15.14
CA HIS A 124 -8.76 10.04 16.23
C HIS A 124 -10.21 9.88 16.74
N LEU A 125 -11.05 9.10 16.04
CA LEU A 125 -12.43 8.83 16.44
C LEU A 125 -12.57 7.52 17.25
N ARG A 126 -11.46 6.85 17.56
CA ARG A 126 -11.40 5.68 18.43
C ARG A 126 -11.20 6.04 19.89
#